data_AF-A0A639YT06-F1
#
_entry.id   AF-A0A639YT06-F1
#
_cell.length_a   1.000
_cell.length_b   1.000
_cell.length_c   1.000
_cell.angle_alpha   90.00
_cell.angle_beta   90.00
_cell.angle_gamma   90.00
#
_symmetry.space_group_name_H-M   'P 1'
#
loop_
_entity.id
_entity.type
_entity.pdbx_description
1 polymer ?
#
loop_
_entity_poly.entity_id
_entity_poly.type
_entity_poly.pdbx_seq_one_letter_code
_entity_poly.pdbx_strand_id
1 'polypeptide(L)' 'EEARWLAQAFPLILQQMVTMADPGSPEAQTPHVFHHNGLTCESEPGPQGAVCLMIYPTSVELTPSEEPVNDEDHNHST' A
#
# COMPACT_ATOMS: atom_id res chain seq x y z
N GLU A 1 -4.86 -19.15 2.14
CA GLU A 1 -5.69 -18.00 1.70
C GLU A 1 -4.82 -16.94 1.02
N GLU A 2 -3.69 -16.59 1.64
CA GLU A 2 -2.68 -15.67 1.12
C GLU A 2 -2.19 -16.03 -0.29
N ALA A 3 -1.92 -17.31 -0.57
CA ALA A 3 -1.51 -17.75 -1.91
C ALA A 3 -2.58 -17.45 -3.00
N ARG A 4 -3.87 -17.49 -2.65
CA ARG A 4 -4.96 -17.14 -3.57
C ARG A 4 -5.00 -15.64 -3.80
N TRP A 5 -4.84 -14.83 -2.74
CA TRP A 5 -4.78 -13.38 -2.86
C TRP A 5 -3.61 -12.95 -3.75
N LEU A 6 -2.42 -13.55 -3.54
CA LEU A 6 -1.26 -13.30 -4.40
C LEU A 6 -1.52 -13.71 -5.85
N ALA A 7 -2.07 -14.90 -6.08
CA ALA A 7 -2.39 -15.36 -7.44
C ALA A 7 -3.38 -14.41 -8.16
N GLN A 8 -4.27 -13.76 -7.43
CA GLN A 8 -5.24 -12.79 -7.97
C GLN A 8 -4.63 -11.39 -8.14
N ALA A 9 -3.77 -10.96 -7.22
CA ALA A 9 -3.18 -9.62 -7.21
C ALA A 9 -1.96 -9.48 -8.14
N PHE A 10 -1.14 -10.52 -8.26
CA PHE A 10 0.13 -10.46 -8.99
C PHE A 10 -0.02 -10.04 -10.46
N PRO A 11 -1.00 -10.56 -11.23
CA PRO A 11 -1.23 -10.07 -12.60
C PRO A 11 -1.60 -8.58 -12.65
N LEU A 12 -2.36 -8.08 -11.66
CA LEU A 12 -2.79 -6.68 -11.60
C LEU A 12 -1.62 -5.75 -11.27
N ILE A 13 -0.74 -6.17 -10.37
CA ILE A 13 0.50 -5.46 -10.02
C ILE A 13 1.38 -5.32 -11.26
N LEU A 14 1.62 -6.42 -12.00
CA LEU A 14 2.42 -6.38 -13.23
C LEU A 14 1.80 -5.48 -14.30
N GLN A 15 0.47 -5.53 -14.47
CA GLN A 15 -0.23 -4.67 -15.43
C GLN A 15 -0.08 -3.18 -15.09
N GLN A 16 -0.20 -2.80 -13.82
CA GLN A 16 0.00 -1.43 -13.38
C GLN A 16 1.44 -0.97 -13.64
N MET A 17 2.44 -1.79 -13.30
CA MET A 17 3.84 -1.47 -13.53
C MET A 17 4.14 -1.22 -15.01
N VAL A 18 3.67 -2.09 -15.92
CA VAL A 18 3.85 -1.91 -17.36
C VAL A 18 3.16 -0.64 -17.87
N THR A 19 2.03 -0.26 -17.27
CA THR A 19 1.30 0.94 -17.66
C THR A 19 2.03 2.22 -17.27
N MET A 20 2.76 2.21 -16.15
CA MET A 20 3.51 3.39 -15.65
C MET A 20 4.96 3.43 -16.14
N ALA A 21 5.51 2.28 -16.54
CA ALA A 21 6.85 2.21 -17.11
C ALA A 21 6.82 2.63 -18.58
N ASP A 22 6.79 3.93 -18.84
CA ASP A 22 7.21 4.44 -20.14
C ASP A 22 8.73 4.24 -20.27
N PRO A 23 9.21 3.45 -21.26
CA PRO A 23 10.63 3.13 -21.37
C PRO A 23 11.49 4.39 -21.51
N GLY A 24 12.26 4.70 -20.46
CA GLY A 24 13.15 5.86 -20.42
C GLY A 24 12.59 7.07 -19.67
N SER A 25 11.37 6.99 -19.13
CA SER A 25 10.86 8.03 -18.24
C SER A 25 11.48 7.93 -16.84
N PRO A 26 11.56 9.04 -16.08
CA PRO A 26 11.99 9.02 -14.69
C PRO A 26 11.14 8.09 -13.83
N GLU A 27 9.84 7.94 -14.14
CA GLU A 27 8.94 7.05 -13.39
C GLU A 27 9.32 5.57 -13.49
N ALA A 28 10.02 5.15 -14.55
CA ALA A 28 10.56 3.79 -14.65
C ALA A 28 11.74 3.53 -13.69
N GLN A 29 12.34 4.59 -13.14
CA GLN A 29 13.48 4.57 -12.23
C GLN A 29 13.10 4.98 -10.80
N THR A 30 11.81 5.18 -10.51
CA THR A 30 11.34 5.51 -9.16
C THR A 30 10.76 4.29 -8.46
N PRO A 31 11.01 4.11 -7.15
CA PRO A 31 10.27 3.15 -6.35
C PRO A 31 8.78 3.47 -6.32
N HIS A 32 7.93 2.44 -6.39
CA HIS A 32 6.47 2.57 -6.30
C HIS A 32 5.88 1.59 -5.30
N VAL A 33 4.74 1.98 -4.70
CA VAL A 33 3.97 1.15 -3.77
C VAL A 33 2.57 0.92 -4.31
N PHE A 34 2.16 -0.34 -4.43
CA PHE A 34 0.83 -0.75 -4.90
C PHE A 34 0.06 -1.49 -3.82
N HIS A 35 -1.27 -1.39 -3.88
CA HIS A 35 -2.18 -2.04 -2.93
C HIS A 35 -3.22 -2.84 -3.71
N HIS A 36 -3.26 -4.16 -3.52
CA HIS A 36 -4.21 -5.06 -4.19
C HIS A 36 -4.65 -6.20 -3.28
N ASN A 37 -5.96 -6.40 -3.14
CA ASN A 37 -6.54 -7.51 -2.37
C ASN A 37 -5.97 -7.64 -0.94
N GLY A 38 -5.70 -6.51 -0.28
CA GLY A 38 -5.10 -6.50 1.06
C GLY A 38 -3.61 -6.87 1.09
N LEU A 39 -2.92 -6.83 -0.05
CA LEU A 39 -1.47 -6.95 -0.16
C LEU A 39 -0.87 -5.60 -0.53
N THR A 40 0.28 -5.31 0.07
CA THR A 40 1.17 -4.22 -0.31
C THR A 40 2.29 -4.79 -1.17
N CYS A 41 2.59 -4.11 -2.28
CA CYS A 41 3.72 -4.41 -3.15
C CYS A 41 4.63 -3.19 -3.24
N GLU A 42 5.87 -3.32 -2.79
CA GLU A 42 6.92 -2.34 -3.00
C GLU A 42 7.76 -2.76 -4.21
N SER A 43 8.02 -1.81 -5.09
CA SER A 43 8.88 -1.99 -6.25
C SER A 43 10.13 -1.14 -6.11
N GLU A 44 11.29 -1.77 -6.32
CA GLU A 44 12.58 -1.09 -6.29
C GLU A 44 13.31 -1.31 -7.63
N PRO A 45 13.69 -0.23 -8.34
CA PRO A 45 14.49 -0.32 -9.55
C PRO A 45 15.85 -0.99 -9.26
N GLY A 46 16.18 -1.97 -10.09
CA GLY A 46 17.43 -2.71 -10.04
C GLY A 46 18.37 -2.38 -11.21
N PRO A 47 19.58 -2.97 -11.22
CA PRO A 47 20.51 -2.79 -12.31
C PRO A 47 19.93 -3.30 -13.64
N GLN A 48 20.36 -2.68 -14.75
CA GLN A 48 20.01 -3.09 -16.12
C GLN A 48 18.49 -3.06 -16.42
N GLY A 49 17.73 -2.24 -15.71
CA GLY A 49 16.29 -2.11 -15.91
C GLY A 49 15.47 -3.26 -15.30
N ALA A 50 16.09 -4.08 -14.44
CA ALA A 50 15.35 -5.00 -13.59
C ALA A 50 14.51 -4.24 -12.55
N VAL A 51 13.49 -4.89 -12.00
CA VAL A 51 12.73 -4.38 -10.86
C VAL A 51 12.59 -5.49 -9.82
N CYS A 52 12.94 -5.18 -8.58
CA CYS A 52 12.72 -6.04 -7.43
C CYS A 52 11.33 -5.77 -6.86
N LEU A 53 10.60 -6.83 -6.51
CA LEU A 53 9.26 -6.73 -5.93
C LEU A 53 9.24 -7.37 -4.56
N MET A 54 8.75 -6.63 -3.57
CA MET A 54 8.46 -7.14 -2.23
C MET A 54 6.96 -7.07 -2.00
N ILE A 55 6.31 -8.23 -1.87
CA ILE A 55 4.86 -8.34 -1.71
C ILE A 55 4.55 -8.97 -0.36
N TYR A 56 3.75 -8.30 0.45
CA TYR A 56 3.42 -8.71 1.80
C TYR A 56 1.98 -8.29 2.16
N PRO A 57 1.34 -8.90 3.18
CA PRO A 57 0.03 -8.47 3.64
C PRO A 57 0.05 -7.00 4.11
N THR A 58 -0.91 -6.20 3.66
CA THR A 58 -1.06 -4.82 4.11
C THR A 58 -1.37 -4.81 5.60
N SER A 59 -0.51 -4.13 6.38
CA SER A 59 -0.79 -3.92 7.80
C SER A 59 -1.94 -2.92 7.92
N VAL A 60 -3.09 -3.37 8.43
CA VAL A 60 -4.13 -2.45 8.86
C VAL A 60 -3.62 -1.88 10.18
N GLU A 61 -2.96 -0.73 10.14
CA GLU A 61 -2.79 0.05 11.35
C GLU A 61 -4.21 0.42 11.81
N LEU A 62 -4.73 -0.32 12.79
CA LEU A 62 -5.92 0.07 13.51
C LEU A 62 -5.55 1.38 14.18
N THR A 63 -5.81 2.51 13.52
CA THR A 63 -5.83 3.79 14.21
C THR A 63 -6.79 3.57 15.38
N PRO A 64 -6.34 3.70 16.64
CA PRO A 64 -7.28 3.64 17.76
C PRO A 64 -8.29 4.74 17.46
N SER A 65 -9.53 4.33 17.20
CA SER A 65 -10.61 5.25 16.90
C SER A 65 -10.60 6.31 17.99
N GLU A 66 -10.45 7.58 17.61
CA GLU A 66 -10.58 8.70 18.53
C GLU A 66 -11.87 8.46 19.33
N GLU A 67 -11.73 8.11 20.61
CA GLU A 67 -12.86 8.02 21.52
C GLU A 67 -13.52 9.40 21.52
N PRO A 68 -14.84 9.51 21.28
CA PRO A 68 -15.49 10.81 21.39
C PRO A 68 -15.28 11.30 22.83
N VAL A 69 -14.56 12.42 22.98
CA VAL A 69 -14.46 13.09 24.27
C VAL A 69 -15.88 13.50 24.65
N ASN A 70 -16.48 12.74 25.55
CA ASN A 70 -17.77 13.07 26.11
C ASN A 70 -17.47 14.17 27.15
N ASP A 71 -17.48 15.42 26.71
CA ASP A 71 -17.48 16.59 27.59
C ASP A 71 -18.81 16.59 28.36
N GLU A 72 -18.88 15.75 29.39
CA GLU A 72 -19.98 15.74 30.34
C GLU A 72 -19.79 16.89 31.33
N ASP A 73 -20.55 17.95 31.02
CA ASP A 73 -20.99 19.08 31.83
C ASP A 73 -20.65 18.99 33.33
N HIS A 74 -19.70 19.83 33.75
CA HIS A 74 -19.53 20.17 35.17
C HIS A 74 -19.66 21.69 35.34
N ASN A 75 -20.90 22.19 35.29
CA ASN A 75 -21.19 23.50 35.88
C ASN A 75 -22.36 23.42 36.88
N HIS A 76 -22.06 22.89 38.06
CA HIS A 76 -22.80 23.22 39.28
C HIS A 76 -21.82 23.73 40.33
N SER A 77 -21.51 25.03 40.28
CA SER A 77 -20.99 25.75 41.44
C SER A 77 -22.16 26.19 42.32
N THR A 78 -22.24 25.59 43.52
CA THR A 78 -22.96 26.10 44.70
C THR A 78 -22.22 27.27 45.34
#